data_AF-A0A4Q5TUV0-F1
#
_entry.id   AF-A0A4Q5TUV0-F1
#
_cell.length_a   1.000
_cell.length_b   1.000
_cell.length_c   1.000
_cell.angle_alpha   90.00
_cell.angle_beta   90.00
_cell.angle_gamma   90.00
#
_symmetry.space_group_name_H-M   'P 1'
#
loop_
_entity.id
_entity.type
_entity.pdbx_description
1 polymer ?
#
loop_
_entity_poly.entity_id
_entity_poly.type
_entity_poly.pdbx_seq_one_letter_code
_entity_poly.pdbx_strand_id
1 'polypeptide(L)'
;VQMFNEGGEVRLFDRLGFDAAFYGEVISGPVRPNLMYMTRFENKVARDAHWKAFGDDAEWKTISAKPEYQNNVSHIDITFLRPTVYSAL
;
A
#
# COMPACT_ATOMS: atom_id res chain seq x y z
N VAL A 1 -7.00 9.43 0.92
CA VAL A 1 -7.75 8.22 0.50
C VAL A 1 -8.18 8.28 -0.96
N GLN A 2 -8.54 9.44 -1.52
CA GLN A 2 -8.88 9.58 -2.95
C GLN A 2 -7.77 9.12 -3.92
N MET A 3 -6.49 9.41 -3.65
CA MET A 3 -5.39 8.90 -4.49
C MET A 3 -5.37 7.36 -4.57
N PHE A 4 -5.73 6.69 -3.48
CA PHE A 4 -5.72 5.23 -3.40
C PHE A 4 -6.93 4.61 -4.11
N ASN A 5 -8.13 5.15 -3.87
CA ASN A 5 -9.38 4.62 -4.42
C ASN A 5 -9.69 5.10 -5.85
N GLU A 6 -9.44 6.38 -6.15
CA GLU A 6 -9.79 7.02 -7.42
C GLU A 6 -8.56 7.25 -8.33
N GLY A 7 -7.37 7.38 -7.74
CA GLY A 7 -6.11 7.61 -8.47
C GLY A 7 -5.52 6.38 -9.16
N GLY A 8 -6.15 5.21 -9.05
CA GLY A 8 -5.75 3.98 -9.75
C GLY A 8 -4.69 3.14 -9.04
N GLU A 9 -4.30 3.51 -7.82
CA GLU A 9 -3.26 2.82 -7.05
C GLU A 9 -3.65 1.36 -6.78
N VAL A 10 -4.89 1.09 -6.38
CA VAL A 10 -5.41 -0.28 -6.18
C VAL A 10 -5.23 -1.15 -7.44
N ARG A 11 -5.42 -0.60 -8.64
CA ARG A 11 -5.21 -1.34 -9.91
C ARG A 11 -3.73 -1.61 -10.17
N LEU A 12 -2.85 -0.70 -9.76
CA LEU A 12 -1.41 -0.90 -9.86
C LEU A 12 -0.93 -1.99 -8.89
N PHE A 13 -1.47 -2.02 -7.68
CA PHE A 13 -1.23 -3.11 -6.71
C PHE A 13 -1.69 -4.46 -7.27
N ASP A 14 -2.90 -4.53 -7.83
CA ASP A 14 -3.43 -5.74 -8.48
C ASP A 14 -2.57 -6.18 -9.69
N ARG A 15 -2.22 -5.23 -10.58
CA ARG A 15 -1.35 -5.47 -11.75
C ARG A 15 0.05 -5.97 -11.38
N LEU A 16 0.61 -5.45 -10.29
CA LEU A 16 1.92 -5.84 -9.79
C LEU A 16 1.88 -7.08 -8.89
N GLY A 17 0.72 -7.70 -8.72
CA GLY A 17 0.58 -8.96 -7.99
C GLY A 17 0.78 -8.83 -6.48
N PHE A 18 0.45 -7.67 -5.90
CA PHE A 18 0.44 -7.53 -4.46
C PHE A 18 -0.71 -8.36 -3.88
N ASP A 19 -0.40 -9.43 -3.16
CA ASP A 19 -1.39 -10.20 -2.40
C ASP A 19 -1.85 -9.39 -1.18
N ALA A 20 -2.78 -8.47 -1.41
CA ALA A 20 -3.33 -7.63 -0.38
C ALA A 20 -4.37 -8.39 0.43
N ALA A 21 -4.06 -8.64 1.70
CA ALA A 21 -5.00 -9.22 2.64
C ALA A 21 -6.19 -8.30 2.89
N PHE A 22 -5.95 -6.98 2.97
CA PHE A 22 -6.99 -5.97 3.05
C PHE A 22 -6.45 -4.57 2.74
N TYR A 23 -7.39 -3.68 2.37
CA TYR A 23 -7.23 -2.22 2.34
C TYR A 23 -8.33 -1.63 3.23
N GLY A 24 -7.98 -0.71 4.12
CA GLY A 24 -8.90 -0.15 5.10
C GLY A 24 -8.63 1.33 5.39
N GLU A 25 -9.70 2.10 5.49
CA GLU A 25 -9.66 3.46 6.01
C GLU A 25 -9.92 3.46 7.52
N VAL A 26 -9.13 4.20 8.28
CA VAL A 26 -9.31 4.28 9.74
C VAL A 26 -10.47 5.24 10.05
N ILE A 27 -11.63 4.67 10.39
CA ILE A 27 -12.85 5.44 10.72
C ILE A 27 -12.78 6.05 12.13
N SER A 28 -12.05 5.43 13.07
CA SER A 28 -11.93 5.88 14.47
C SER A 28 -10.53 5.69 15.03
N GLY A 29 -10.01 6.70 15.73
CA GLY A 29 -8.67 6.69 16.35
C GLY A 29 -8.01 8.06 16.45
N PRO A 30 -6.93 8.19 17.23
CA PRO A 30 -6.19 9.45 17.41
C PRO A 30 -5.38 9.86 16.18
N VAL A 31 -5.02 8.90 15.32
CA VAL A 31 -4.23 9.13 14.10
C VAL A 31 -5.15 9.03 12.88
N ARG A 32 -5.93 10.09 12.64
CA ARG A 32 -6.83 10.23 11.48
C ARG A 32 -6.51 11.53 10.73
N PRO A 33 -6.66 11.57 9.38
CA PRO A 33 -7.02 10.45 8.50
C PRO A 33 -5.85 9.50 8.26
N ASN A 34 -6.10 8.18 8.18
CA ASN A 34 -5.06 7.17 7.95
C ASN A 34 -5.57 6.03 7.06
N LEU A 35 -4.71 5.59 6.13
CA LEU A 35 -4.94 4.47 5.23
C LEU A 35 -4.08 3.30 5.70
N MET A 36 -4.71 2.16 5.99
CA MET A 36 -4.04 0.95 6.43
C MET A 36 -4.21 -0.15 5.38
N TYR A 37 -3.13 -0.80 4.99
CA TYR A 37 -3.17 -1.95 4.11
C TYR A 37 -2.19 -3.02 4.58
N MET A 38 -2.54 -4.28 4.32
CA MET A 38 -1.69 -5.42 4.64
C MET A 38 -1.45 -6.24 3.39
N THR A 39 -0.18 -6.50 3.09
CA THR A 39 0.26 -7.25 1.90
C THR A 39 1.07 -8.46 2.34
N ARG A 40 0.85 -9.60 1.69
CA ARG A 40 1.50 -10.87 1.97
C ARG A 40 2.59 -11.10 0.93
N PHE A 41 3.73 -11.58 1.40
CA PHE A 41 4.85 -11.99 0.56
C PHE A 41 5.49 -13.21 1.18
N GLU A 42 6.06 -14.08 0.34
CA GLU A 42 6.80 -15.25 0.81
C GLU A 42 7.98 -14.89 1.71
N ASN A 43 8.64 -13.75 1.42
CA ASN A 43 9.77 -13.26 2.18
C ASN A 43 10.01 -11.76 1.95
N LYS A 44 10.89 -11.18 2.77
CA LYS A 44 11.25 -9.74 2.70
C LYS A 44 11.91 -9.37 1.36
N VAL A 45 12.67 -10.26 0.74
CA VAL A 45 13.35 -9.99 -0.54
C VAL A 45 12.33 -9.83 -1.67
N ALA A 46 11.36 -10.74 -1.74
CA ALA A 46 10.24 -10.67 -2.67
C ALA A 46 9.44 -9.38 -2.47
N ARG A 47 9.12 -9.03 -1.21
CA ARG A 47 8.49 -7.75 -0.85
C ARG A 47 9.29 -6.57 -1.41
N ASP A 48 10.58 -6.49 -1.10
CA ASP A 48 11.40 -5.35 -1.50
C ASP A 48 11.52 -5.22 -3.03
N ALA A 49 11.55 -6.35 -3.77
CA ALA A 49 11.51 -6.36 -5.23
C ALA A 49 10.18 -5.84 -5.79
N HIS A 50 9.03 -6.24 -5.21
CA HIS A 50 7.71 -5.75 -5.63
C HIS A 50 7.55 -4.25 -5.37
N TRP A 51 7.98 -3.77 -4.19
CA TRP A 51 7.97 -2.34 -3.87
C TRP A 51 8.92 -1.53 -4.74
N LYS A 52 10.06 -2.11 -5.13
CA LYS A 52 10.95 -1.49 -6.12
C LYS A 52 10.27 -1.37 -7.48
N ALA A 53 9.63 -2.44 -7.96
CA ALA A 53 8.88 -2.41 -9.22
C ALA A 53 7.75 -1.38 -9.19
N PHE A 54 7.02 -1.29 -8.08
CA PHE A 54 5.97 -0.28 -7.86
C PHE A 54 6.53 1.15 -7.95
N GLY A 55 7.61 1.44 -7.22
CA GLY A 55 8.25 2.75 -7.26
C GLY A 55 8.83 3.12 -8.62
N ASP A 56 9.25 2.13 -9.40
CA ASP A 56 9.84 2.32 -10.73
C ASP A 56 8.78 2.46 -11.85
N ASP A 57 7.53 2.06 -11.62
CA ASP A 57 6.45 2.07 -12.60
C ASP A 57 6.09 3.50 -13.08
N ALA A 58 5.87 3.63 -14.39
CA ALA A 58 5.58 4.93 -15.01
C ALA A 58 4.21 5.49 -14.61
N GLU A 59 3.20 4.64 -14.39
CA GLU A 59 1.89 5.07 -13.89
C GLU A 59 2.03 5.62 -12.47
N TRP A 60 2.78 4.94 -11.60
CA TRP A 60 3.04 5.43 -10.24
C TRP A 60 3.76 6.77 -10.23
N LYS A 61 4.82 6.91 -11.03
CA LYS A 61 5.55 8.17 -11.18
C LYS A 61 4.66 9.29 -11.69
N THR A 62 3.72 8.98 -12.57
CA THR A 62 2.75 9.96 -13.09
C THR A 62 1.74 10.37 -12.02
N ILE A 63 1.20 9.42 -11.25
CA ILE A 63 0.23 9.67 -10.18
C ILE A 63 0.88 10.46 -9.03
N SER A 64 2.04 10.02 -8.55
CA SER A 64 2.77 10.66 -7.45
C SER A 64 3.30 12.06 -7.80
N ALA A 65 3.55 12.35 -9.08
CA ALA A 65 3.95 13.68 -9.53
C ALA A 65 2.78 14.68 -9.64
N LYS A 66 1.51 14.22 -9.60
CA LYS A 66 0.36 15.12 -9.71
C LYS A 66 0.32 16.10 -8.53
N PRO A 67 0.19 17.41 -8.78
CA PRO A 67 0.15 18.44 -7.72
C PRO A 67 -0.94 18.19 -6.67
N GLU A 68 -2.08 17.63 -7.09
CA GLU A 68 -3.25 17.30 -6.25
C GLU A 68 -2.94 16.24 -5.19
N TYR A 69 -1.89 15.44 -5.39
CA TYR A 69 -1.47 14.38 -4.49
C TYR A 69 -0.12 14.65 -3.83
N GLN A 70 0.49 15.82 -4.05
CA GLN A 70 1.71 16.19 -3.35
C GLN A 70 1.42 16.45 -1.86
N ASN A 71 2.35 16.05 -0.99
CA ASN A 71 2.26 16.20 0.48
C ASN A 71 1.08 15.45 1.14
N ASN A 72 0.52 14.44 0.47
CA ASN A 72 -0.60 13.65 1.01
C ASN A 72 -0.17 12.57 2.01
N VAL A 73 1.12 12.23 2.06
CA VAL A 73 1.71 11.29 3.01
C VAL A 73 2.64 12.06 3.95
N SER A 74 2.21 12.20 5.21
CA SER A 74 2.99 12.85 6.25
C SER A 74 3.87 11.88 7.04
N HIS A 75 3.43 10.63 7.18
CA HIS A 75 4.10 9.59 7.96
C HIS A 75 3.70 8.20 7.45
N ILE A 76 4.63 7.25 7.48
CA ILE A 76 4.39 5.85 7.11
C ILE A 76 4.93 4.95 8.22
N ASP A 77 4.06 4.14 8.81
CA ASP A 77 4.44 3.06 9.72
C ASP A 77 4.44 1.72 8.99
N ILE A 78 5.56 1.00 9.04
CA ILE A 78 5.71 -0.32 8.41
C ILE A 78 5.93 -1.35 9.51
N THR A 79 5.01 -2.31 9.64
CA THR A 79 5.13 -3.43 10.57
C THR A 79 5.22 -4.74 9.81
N PHE A 80 6.23 -5.56 10.14
CA PHE A 80 6.36 -6.91 9.60
C PHE A 80 5.75 -7.92 10.58
N LEU A 81 4.77 -8.68 10.09
CA LEU A 81 4.08 -9.70 10.85
C LEU A 81 4.41 -11.09 10.29
N ARG A 82 4.34 -12.10 11.16
CA ARG A 82 4.38 -13.51 10.75
C ARG A 82 3.04 -14.16 11.11
N PRO A 83 2.41 -14.91 10.19
CA PRO A 83 1.16 -15.59 10.51
C PRO A 83 1.39 -16.64 11.61
N THR A 84 0.44 -16.73 12.53
CA THR A 84 0.38 -17.82 13.50
C THR A 84 -0.23 -19.06 12.85
N VAL A 85 -0.01 -20.23 13.45
CA VAL A 85 -0.51 -21.53 12.91
C VAL A 85 -2.03 -21.62 12.79
N TYR A 86 -2.77 -20.75 13.47
CA TYR A 86 -4.25 -20.67 13.41
C TYR A 86 -4.75 -19.49 12.56
N SER A 87 -3.85 -18.73 11.94
CA SER A 87 -4.22 -17.66 11.01
C SER A 87 -4.77 -18.30 9.73
N ALA A 88 -5.97 -17.87 9.30
CA ALA A 88 -6.56 -18.29 8.03
C ALA A 88 -5.93 -17.60 6.80
N LEU A 89 -4.76 -16.96 7.00
CA LEU A 89 -4.06 -16.11 6.04
C LEU A 89 -2.75 -16.75 5.60
#